data_AF-A0A703SZP0-F1
#
_entry.id   AF-A0A703SZP0-F1
#
_cell.length_a   1.000
_cell.length_b   1.000
_cell.length_c   1.000
_cell.angle_alpha   90.00
_cell.angle_beta   90.00
_cell.angle_gamma   90.00
#
_symmetry.space_group_name_H-M   'P 1'
#
loop_
_entity.id
_entity.type
_entity.pdbx_description
1 polymer ?
#
loop_
_entity_poly.entity_id
_entity_poly.type
_entity_poly.pdbx_seq_one_letter_code
_entity_poly.pdbx_strand_id
1 'polypeptide(L)'
;PFTLVLPYATLYWTGILTVIIGFILASAFSAILVYAQELLPGRIGMVSGLFFGFAFGMGGLGAAVLGLIADHTSIYLVYKICAFLPLLGILTIFLPDNRHKS
;
A
#
# COMPACT_ATOMS: atom_id res chain seq x y z
N PRO A 1 -1.84 11.95 2.17
CA PRO A 1 -2.36 13.25 1.64
C PRO A 1 -2.68 13.18 0.14
N PHE A 2 -1.77 12.70 -0.72
CA PHE A 2 -1.99 12.65 -2.17
C PHE A 2 -3.15 11.74 -2.59
N THR A 3 -3.33 10.61 -1.91
CA THR A 3 -4.45 9.68 -2.13
C THR A 3 -5.80 10.28 -1.72
N LEU A 4 -5.84 11.16 -0.72
CA LEU A 4 -7.06 11.86 -0.25
C LEU A 4 -7.55 12.93 -1.23
N VAL A 5 -6.65 13.48 -2.05
CA VAL A 5 -6.95 14.50 -3.07
C VAL A 5 -7.45 13.87 -4.37
N LEU A 6 -7.13 12.59 -4.61
CA LEU A 6 -7.49 11.85 -5.83
C LEU A 6 -8.99 11.90 -6.23
N PRO A 7 -9.97 11.72 -5.32
CA PRO A 7 -11.38 11.73 -5.70
C PRO A 7 -11.91 13.13 -6.09
N TYR A 8 -11.12 14.18 -5.89
CA TYR A 8 -11.49 15.56 -6.27
C TYR A 8 -10.66 16.08 -7.46
N ALA A 9 -9.71 15.29 -7.96
CA ALA A 9 -8.83 15.67 -9.06
C ALA A 9 -9.47 15.39 -10.43
N THR A 10 -9.16 16.22 -11.42
CA THR A 10 -9.54 15.95 -12.82
C THR A 10 -8.68 14.84 -13.42
N LEU A 11 -9.15 14.21 -14.50
CA LEU A 11 -8.53 13.02 -15.12
C LEU A 11 -7.01 13.16 -15.37
N TYR A 12 -6.57 14.35 -15.81
CA TYR A 12 -5.16 14.67 -16.02
C TYR A 12 -4.34 14.61 -14.72
N TRP A 13 -4.86 15.24 -13.66
CA TRP A 13 -4.20 15.27 -12.36
C TRP A 13 -4.24 13.92 -11.65
N THR A 14 -5.30 13.12 -11.84
CA THR A 14 -5.38 11.76 -11.31
C THR A 14 -4.20 10.90 -11.78
N GLY A 15 -3.81 11.01 -13.05
CA GLY A 15 -2.64 10.31 -13.60
C GLY A 15 -1.34 10.71 -12.89
N ILE A 16 -1.08 12.02 -12.79
CA ILE A 16 0.12 12.56 -12.14
C ILE A 16 0.18 12.14 -10.66
N LEU A 17 -0.93 12.30 -9.93
CA LEU A 17 -1.00 11.91 -8.52
C LEU A 17 -0.76 10.40 -8.34
N THR A 18 -1.33 9.56 -9.22
CA THR A 18 -1.15 8.10 -9.17
C THR A 18 0.31 7.71 -9.35
N VAL A 19 1.02 8.36 -10.27
CA VAL A 19 2.48 8.14 -10.46
C VAL A 19 3.25 8.50 -9.20
N ILE A 20 2.97 9.66 -8.59
CA ILE A 20 3.64 10.10 -7.36
C ILE A 20 3.36 9.13 -6.21
N ILE A 21 2.11 8.70 -6.04
CA ILE A 21 1.71 7.73 -5.00
C ILE A 21 2.43 6.40 -5.21
N GLY A 22 2.43 5.88 -6.45
CA GLY A 22 3.12 4.64 -6.79
C GLY A 22 4.62 4.72 -6.51
N PHE A 23 5.26 5.84 -6.84
CA PHE A 23 6.68 6.07 -6.58
C PHE A 23 7.00 6.08 -5.07
N ILE A 24 6.20 6.79 -4.26
CA ILE A 24 6.36 6.81 -2.80
C ILE A 24 6.18 5.41 -2.21
N LEU A 25 5.14 4.70 -2.62
CA LEU A 25 4.87 3.34 -2.15
C LEU A 25 6.00 2.38 -2.53
N ALA A 26 6.51 2.44 -3.76
CA ALA A 26 7.63 1.62 -4.22
C ALA A 26 8.90 1.89 -3.40
N SER A 27 9.18 3.17 -3.11
CA SER A 27 10.32 3.56 -2.27
C SER A 27 10.20 3.05 -0.83
N ALA A 28 9.03 3.22 -0.21
CA ALA A 28 8.79 2.78 1.16
C ALA A 28 8.80 1.24 1.29
N PHE A 29 8.22 0.54 0.30
CA PHE A 29 8.13 -0.91 0.31
C PHE A 29 9.51 -1.57 0.36
N SER A 30 10.49 -1.04 -0.38
CA SER A 30 11.88 -1.53 -0.35
C SER A 30 12.46 -1.47 1.07
N ALA A 31 12.34 -0.32 1.75
CA ALA A 31 12.86 -0.14 3.10
C ALA A 31 12.17 -1.06 4.13
N ILE A 32 10.84 -1.21 4.05
CA ILE A 32 10.08 -2.10 4.94
C ILE A 32 10.51 -3.56 4.78
N LEU A 33 10.71 -3.99 3.54
CA LEU A 33 11.10 -5.36 3.23
C LEU A 33 12.50 -5.65 3.77
N VAL A 34 13.48 -4.76 3.52
CA VAL A 34 14.83 -4.89 4.05
C VAL A 34 14.81 -4.94 5.57
N TYR A 35 14.05 -4.06 6.22
CA TYR A 35 13.91 -4.06 7.68
C TYR A 35 13.33 -5.39 8.22
N ALA A 36 12.32 -5.95 7.55
CA ALA A 36 11.77 -7.25 7.93
C ALA A 36 12.78 -8.40 7.75
N GLN A 37 13.63 -8.31 6.73
CA GLN A 37 14.72 -9.28 6.52
C GLN A 37 15.78 -9.17 7.61
N GLU A 38 16.14 -7.94 8.02
CA GLU A 38 17.11 -7.68 9.09
C GLU A 38 16.62 -8.19 10.46
N LEU A 39 15.31 -8.17 10.70
CA LEU A 39 14.72 -8.73 11.93
C LEU A 39 14.81 -10.26 12.00
N LEU A 40 14.89 -10.95 10.87
CA LEU A 40 14.95 -12.42 10.77
C LEU A 40 16.00 -12.89 9.75
N PRO A 41 17.29 -12.62 9.99
CA PRO A 41 18.36 -12.78 8.99
C PRO A 41 18.60 -14.24 8.57
N GLY A 42 18.21 -15.21 9.40
CA GLY A 42 18.28 -16.63 9.08
C GLY A 42 17.17 -17.15 8.16
N ARG A 43 16.14 -16.32 7.84
CA ARG A 43 14.94 -16.74 7.11
C ARG A 43 14.51 -15.74 6.02
N ILE A 44 15.48 -15.08 5.38
CA ILE A 44 15.25 -14.04 4.36
C ILE A 44 14.32 -14.51 3.23
N GLY A 45 14.47 -15.75 2.75
CA GLY A 45 13.62 -16.32 1.71
C GLY A 45 12.17 -16.51 2.15
N MET A 46 11.94 -16.93 3.40
CA MET A 46 10.60 -17.06 3.97
C MET A 46 9.93 -15.69 4.15
N VAL A 47 10.66 -14.71 4.70
CA VAL A 47 10.15 -13.34 4.89
C VAL A 47 9.79 -12.72 3.54
N SER A 48 10.69 -12.77 2.57
CA SER A 48 10.44 -12.22 1.23
C SER A 48 9.27 -12.93 0.55
N GLY A 49 9.21 -14.25 0.62
CA GLY A 49 8.12 -15.05 0.05
C GLY A 49 6.76 -14.74 0.68
N LEU A 50 6.70 -14.56 2.00
CA LEU A 50 5.47 -14.15 2.68
C LEU A 50 5.05 -12.74 2.31
N PHE A 51 5.98 -11.77 2.33
CA PHE A 51 5.70 -10.38 1.97
C PHE A 51 5.17 -10.24 0.55
N PHE A 52 5.91 -10.77 -0.44
CA PHE A 52 5.47 -10.72 -1.82
C PHE A 52 4.22 -11.56 -2.06
N GLY A 53 4.13 -12.76 -1.48
CA GLY A 53 2.95 -13.63 -1.60
C GLY A 53 1.68 -12.97 -1.08
N PHE A 54 1.71 -12.39 0.12
CA PHE A 54 0.58 -11.64 0.66
C PHE A 54 0.31 -10.35 -0.11
N ALA A 55 1.34 -9.60 -0.52
CA ALA A 55 1.16 -8.36 -1.27
C ALA A 55 0.48 -8.61 -2.63
N PHE A 56 0.93 -9.61 -3.39
CA PHE A 56 0.30 -9.98 -4.66
C PHE A 56 -1.06 -10.66 -4.46
N GLY A 57 -1.21 -11.51 -3.45
CA GLY A 57 -2.47 -12.16 -3.12
C GLY A 57 -3.57 -11.15 -2.75
N MET A 58 -3.27 -10.25 -1.80
CA MET A 58 -4.20 -9.17 -1.43
C MET A 58 -4.39 -8.14 -2.55
N GLY A 59 -3.35 -7.86 -3.34
CA GLY A 59 -3.45 -6.99 -4.52
C GLY A 59 -4.43 -7.54 -5.55
N GLY A 60 -4.33 -8.83 -5.88
CA GLY A 60 -5.22 -9.50 -6.83
C GLY A 60 -6.66 -9.64 -6.30
N LEU A 61 -6.82 -10.08 -5.05
CA LEU A 61 -8.13 -10.18 -4.41
C LEU A 61 -8.79 -8.80 -4.27
N GLY A 62 -8.03 -7.80 -3.83
CA GLY A 62 -8.48 -6.42 -3.71
C GLY A 62 -8.89 -5.84 -5.05
N ALA A 63 -8.12 -6.09 -6.12
CA ALA A 63 -8.49 -5.66 -7.47
C ALA A 63 -9.80 -6.30 -7.95
N ALA A 64 -10.03 -7.59 -7.68
CA ALA A 64 -11.27 -8.27 -8.02
C ALA A 64 -12.47 -7.69 -7.25
N VAL A 65 -12.34 -7.51 -5.93
CA VAL A 65 -13.41 -6.95 -5.08
C VAL A 65 -13.72 -5.50 -5.45
N LEU A 66 -12.69 -4.66 -5.61
CA LEU A 66 -12.86 -3.25 -6.01
C LEU A 66 -13.42 -3.13 -7.43
N GLY A 67 -13.03 -4.04 -8.35
CA GLY A 67 -13.59 -4.13 -9.70
C GLY A 67 -15.09 -4.40 -9.67
N LEU A 68 -15.54 -5.39 -8.90
CA LEU A 68 -16.98 -5.66 -8.71
C LEU A 68 -17.73 -4.45 -8.14
N ILE A 69 -17.14 -3.74 -7.17
CA ILE A 69 -17.73 -2.52 -6.61
C ILE A 69 -17.79 -1.40 -7.66
N ALA A 70 -16.78 -1.29 -8.51
CA ALA A 70 -16.75 -0.32 -9.62
C ALA A 70 -17.89 -0.57 -10.59
N ASP A 71 -18.10 -1.83 -10.96
CA ASP A 71 -19.14 -2.26 -11.91
C ASP A 71 -20.55 -2.04 -11.36
N HIS A 72 -20.76 -2.30 -10.07
CA HIS A 72 -22.08 -2.17 -9.44
C HIS A 72 -22.43 -0.75 -8.99
N THR A 73 -21.45 0.10 -8.64
CA THR A 73 -21.72 1.39 -7.98
C THR A 73 -21.17 2.58 -8.75
N SER A 74 -19.86 2.59 -9.02
CA SER A 74 -19.14 3.53 -9.89
C SER A 74 -17.67 3.57 -9.53
N ILE A 75 -16.84 3.96 -10.50
CA ILE A 75 -15.40 4.21 -10.29
C ILE A 75 -15.13 5.31 -9.27
N TYR A 76 -16.03 6.29 -9.11
CA TYR A 76 -15.89 7.38 -8.15
C TYR A 76 -15.91 6.88 -6.69
N LEU A 77 -16.76 5.90 -6.39
CA LEU A 77 -16.83 5.30 -5.06
C LEU A 77 -15.55 4.52 -4.75
N VAL A 78 -15.03 3.77 -5.74
CA VAL A 78 -13.75 3.06 -5.62
C VAL A 78 -12.60 4.04 -5.35
N TYR A 79 -12.54 5.16 -6.05
CA TYR A 79 -11.56 6.21 -5.77
C TYR A 79 -11.68 6.76 -4.35
N LYS A 80 -12.90 6.98 -3.85
CA LYS A 80 -13.13 7.38 -2.46
C LYS A 80 -12.63 6.31 -1.47
N ILE A 81 -12.93 5.02 -1.68
CA ILE A 81 -12.45 3.94 -0.80
C ILE A 81 -10.92 3.90 -0.79
N CYS A 82 -10.29 3.85 -1.97
CA CYS A 82 -8.84 3.78 -2.12
C CYS A 82 -8.12 5.01 -1.53
N ALA A 83 -8.78 6.17 -1.48
CA ALA A 83 -8.24 7.38 -0.87
C ALA A 83 -7.96 7.21 0.64
N PHE A 84 -8.79 6.43 1.33
CA PHE A 84 -8.68 6.19 2.78
C PHE A 84 -7.85 4.95 3.14
N LEU A 85 -7.66 4.00 2.21
CA LEU A 85 -6.82 2.79 2.45
C LEU A 85 -5.44 3.08 3.07
N PRO A 86 -4.69 4.11 2.64
CA PRO A 86 -3.38 4.45 3.23
C PRO A 86 -3.44 4.83 4.71
N LEU A 87 -4.60 5.25 5.24
CA LEU A 87 -4.76 5.51 6.68
C LEU A 87 -4.61 4.23 7.51
N LEU A 88 -4.81 3.04 6.95
CA LEU A 88 -4.49 1.79 7.62
C LEU A 88 -3.00 1.71 7.99
N GLY A 89 -2.13 2.43 7.28
CA GLY A 89 -0.73 2.60 7.64
C GLY A 89 -0.52 3.24 9.01
N ILE A 90 -1.49 3.98 9.56
CA ILE A 90 -1.43 4.52 10.93
C ILE A 90 -1.35 3.39 11.97
N LEU A 91 -1.85 2.19 11.66
CA LEU A 91 -1.70 1.02 12.53
C LEU A 91 -0.24 0.64 12.78
N THR A 92 0.71 1.12 11.98
CA THR A 92 2.15 0.96 12.23
C THR A 92 2.63 1.66 13.51
N ILE A 93 1.85 2.58 14.10
CA ILE A 93 2.14 3.16 15.42
C ILE A 93 2.19 2.07 16.51
N PHE A 94 1.44 0.97 16.34
CA PHE A 94 1.49 -0.16 17.27
C PHE A 94 2.72 -1.05 17.08
N LEU A 95 3.55 -0.79 16.06
CA LEU A 95 4.77 -1.54 15.85
C LEU A 95 5.81 -1.11 16.90
N PRO A 96 6.35 -2.03 17.71
CA PRO A 96 7.34 -1.70 18.72
C PRO A 96 8.58 -1.08 18.06
N ASP A 97 9.03 0.06 18.59
CA ASP A 97 10.25 0.73 18.13
C ASP A 97 11.46 -0.14 18.48
N ASN A 98 12.09 -0.75 17.48
CA ASN A 98 13.32 -1.53 17.69
C ASN A 98 14.58 -0.65 17.71
N ARG A 99 14.48 0.64 18.06
CA ARG A 99 15.66 1.44 18.44
C ARG A 99 16.22 0.97 19.79
N HIS A 100 16.83 -0.20 19.80
CA HIS A 100 17.81 -0.55 20.81
C HIS A 100 19.20 -0.06 20.35
N LYS A 101 19.56 1.10 20.90
CA LYS A 101 20.90 1.60 21.27
C LYS A 101 22.03 1.52 20.22
N SER A 102 22.40 2.70 19.72
CA SER A 102 23.82 3.08 19.74
C SER A 102 24.11 3.89 21.00
#